data_AF-A0A9D2RB34-F1
#
_entry.id   AF-A0A9D2RB34-F1
#
_cell.length_a   1.000
_cell.length_b   1.000
_cell.length_c   1.000
_cell.angle_alpha   90.00
_cell.angle_beta   90.00
_cell.angle_gamma   90.00
#
_symmetry.space_group_name_H-M   'P 1'
#
loop_
_entity.id
_entity.type
_entity.pdbx_description
1 polymer ?
#
loop_
_entity_poly.entity_id
_entity_poly.type
_entity_poly.pdbx_seq_one_letter_code
_entity_poly.pdbx_strand_id
1 'polypeptide(L)'
;MIENQYLIYIFYKVIQGECKEDVIYKAAERAYLDFSRRISFQGKVPVEQRYELAKTVKNLLVKELPSLFQADSQDDFDEKHHAICKHIVHIYDSIGSQAYGIAQRWVNQTLLHLAVIEENFHMNYWNIEESRKYFHVPAEQYVLETASSRRKNKFRHGLNLMAAPLKHEKEENYKMGWYFPGETQPAEYWSYPEYIEFQKAVRTKLKDMNPHTYRDCLDWAVYAYLEVARRRNV
;
A
#
# COMPACT_ATOMS: atom_id res chain seq x y z
N MET A 1 13.07 -20.43 10.09
CA MET A 1 13.06 -20.61 11.56
C MET A 1 11.62 -20.70 12.02
N ILE A 2 11.29 -21.65 12.92
CA ILE A 2 9.91 -21.93 13.35
C ILE A 2 9.26 -20.74 14.07
N GLU A 3 10.08 -19.89 14.69
CA GLU A 3 9.69 -18.67 15.39
C GLU A 3 9.08 -17.65 14.44
N ASN A 4 9.65 -17.47 13.24
CA ASN A 4 9.09 -16.58 12.23
C ASN A 4 7.72 -17.09 11.76
N GLN A 5 7.60 -18.40 11.54
CA GLN A 5 6.33 -19.01 11.17
C GLN A 5 5.25 -18.80 12.24
N TYR A 6 5.63 -18.92 13.52
CA TYR A 6 4.74 -18.58 14.63
C TYR A 6 4.31 -17.11 14.60
N LEU A 7 5.23 -16.17 14.35
CA LEU A 7 4.88 -14.75 14.24
C LEU A 7 3.94 -14.47 13.05
N ILE A 8 4.17 -15.10 11.90
CA ILE A 8 3.28 -15.01 10.74
C ILE A 8 1.89 -15.56 11.10
N TYR A 9 1.81 -16.70 11.78
CA TYR A 9 0.52 -17.23 12.25
C TYR A 9 -0.17 -16.28 13.24
N ILE A 10 0.55 -15.72 14.21
CA ILE A 10 -0.04 -14.79 15.18
C ILE A 10 -0.62 -13.56 14.48
N PHE A 11 0.12 -12.99 13.52
CA PHE A 11 -0.23 -11.73 12.87
C PHE A 11 -1.25 -11.89 11.73
N TYR A 12 -1.09 -12.92 10.88
CA TYR A 12 -1.91 -13.13 9.68
C TYR A 12 -2.89 -14.30 9.79
N LYS A 13 -2.75 -15.17 10.80
CA LYS A 13 -3.48 -16.44 10.92
C LYS A 13 -3.24 -17.40 9.74
N VAL A 14 -2.13 -17.25 9.03
CA VAL A 14 -1.72 -18.11 7.92
C VAL A 14 -0.81 -19.22 8.44
N ILE A 15 -1.00 -20.43 7.92
CA ILE A 15 -0.15 -21.61 8.17
C ILE A 15 0.41 -22.16 6.87
N GLN A 16 1.53 -22.89 6.93
CA GLN A 16 2.13 -23.51 5.75
C GLN A 16 1.15 -24.51 5.08
N GLY A 17 1.04 -24.44 3.74
CA GLY A 17 0.15 -25.30 2.96
C GLY A 17 -1.32 -24.87 2.89
N GLU A 18 -1.66 -23.71 3.47
CA GLU A 18 -2.98 -23.10 3.34
C GLU A 18 -3.30 -22.71 1.88
N CYS A 19 -4.55 -22.82 1.45
CA CYS A 19 -4.89 -22.56 0.05
C CYS A 19 -4.61 -21.09 -0.35
N LYS A 20 -4.18 -20.90 -1.59
CA LYS A 20 -3.72 -19.58 -2.09
C LYS A 20 -4.79 -18.49 -1.97
N GLU A 21 -6.06 -18.84 -2.15
CA GLU A 21 -7.19 -17.92 -2.00
C GLU A 21 -7.34 -17.45 -0.54
N ASP A 22 -7.24 -18.37 0.43
CA ASP A 22 -7.33 -18.04 1.86
C ASP A 22 -6.15 -17.17 2.30
N VAL A 23 -4.95 -17.42 1.77
CA VAL A 23 -3.77 -16.58 2.03
C VAL A 23 -4.00 -15.15 1.57
N ILE A 24 -4.52 -14.92 0.35
CA ILE A 24 -4.89 -13.57 -0.12
C ILE A 24 -5.95 -12.95 0.80
N TYR A 25 -7.01 -13.70 1.11
CA TYR A 25 -8.12 -13.18 1.91
C TYR A 25 -7.65 -12.71 3.29
N LYS A 26 -6.79 -13.49 3.96
CA LYS A 26 -6.21 -13.15 5.27
C LYS A 26 -5.23 -11.99 5.21
N ALA A 27 -4.40 -11.92 4.16
CA ALA A 27 -3.52 -10.77 3.94
C ALA A 27 -4.35 -9.48 3.71
N ALA A 28 -5.43 -9.56 2.92
CA ALA A 28 -6.34 -8.45 2.67
C ALA A 28 -7.11 -8.04 3.93
N GLU A 29 -7.52 -9.00 4.77
CA GLU A 29 -8.13 -8.71 6.07
C GLU A 29 -7.17 -7.98 7.00
N ARG A 30 -5.91 -8.42 7.05
CA ARG A 30 -4.89 -7.75 7.87
C ARG A 30 -4.64 -6.31 7.40
N ALA A 31 -4.52 -6.11 6.09
CA ALA A 31 -4.39 -4.78 5.51
C ALA A 31 -5.58 -3.88 5.90
N TYR A 32 -6.81 -4.37 5.76
CA TYR A 32 -8.01 -3.64 6.15
C TYR A 32 -8.00 -3.22 7.61
N LEU A 33 -7.64 -4.12 8.53
CA LEU A 33 -7.60 -3.81 9.96
C LEU A 33 -6.63 -2.66 10.29
N ASP A 34 -5.52 -2.55 9.55
CA ASP A 34 -4.50 -1.52 9.77
C ASP A 34 -4.99 -0.10 9.43
N PHE A 35 -5.92 0.04 8.48
CA PHE A 35 -6.41 1.35 8.04
C PHE A 35 -7.91 1.56 8.17
N SER A 36 -8.71 0.58 8.58
CA SER A 36 -10.18 0.64 8.64
C SER A 36 -10.70 1.88 9.38
N ARG A 37 -10.01 2.30 10.46
CA ARG A 37 -10.30 3.54 11.22
C ARG A 37 -10.18 4.83 10.41
N ARG A 38 -9.57 4.79 9.23
CA ARG A 38 -9.38 5.92 8.32
C ARG A 38 -10.45 5.98 7.23
N ILE A 39 -11.24 4.92 7.06
CA ILE A 39 -12.35 4.89 6.11
C ILE A 39 -13.43 5.84 6.64
N SER A 40 -13.78 6.83 5.83
CA SER A 40 -14.82 7.81 6.16
C SER A 40 -16.09 7.45 5.39
N PHE A 41 -17.18 7.24 6.11
CA PHE A 41 -18.48 6.97 5.50
C PHE A 41 -19.29 8.26 5.44
N GLN A 42 -19.94 8.53 4.30
CA GLN A 42 -20.87 9.64 4.21
C GLN A 42 -22.16 9.28 4.97
N GLY A 43 -22.26 9.74 6.21
CA GLY A 43 -23.41 9.47 7.08
C GLY A 43 -23.30 8.17 7.88
N LYS A 44 -24.44 7.76 8.47
CA LYS A 44 -24.50 6.58 9.34
C LYS A 44 -24.67 5.31 8.51
N VAL A 45 -23.55 4.63 8.23
CA VAL A 45 -23.54 3.28 7.66
C VAL A 45 -23.57 2.24 8.79
N PRO A 46 -24.54 1.30 8.83
CA PRO A 46 -24.59 0.22 9.81
C PRO A 46 -23.32 -0.63 9.81
N VAL A 47 -22.97 -1.19 10.96
CA VAL A 47 -21.74 -1.98 11.13
C VAL A 47 -21.73 -3.21 10.23
N GLU A 48 -22.88 -3.87 10.09
CA GLU A 48 -23.10 -5.04 9.26
C GLU A 48 -22.82 -4.72 7.79
N GLN A 49 -23.30 -3.57 7.31
CA GLN A 49 -23.06 -3.13 5.93
C GLN A 49 -21.56 -2.85 5.70
N ARG A 50 -20.85 -2.27 6.68
CA ARG A 50 -19.39 -2.07 6.59
C ARG A 50 -18.64 -3.39 6.48
N TYR A 51 -19.06 -4.41 7.24
CA TYR A 51 -18.48 -5.75 7.16
C TYR A 51 -18.72 -6.40 5.80
N GLU A 52 -19.92 -6.29 5.25
CA GLU A 52 -20.24 -6.83 3.91
C GLU A 52 -19.47 -6.13 2.79
N LEU A 53 -19.31 -4.79 2.87
CA LEU A 53 -18.45 -4.05 1.94
C LEU A 53 -17.01 -4.52 2.03
N ALA A 54 -16.48 -4.68 3.24
CA ALA A 54 -15.11 -5.12 3.43
C ALA A 54 -14.91 -6.56 2.92
N LYS A 55 -15.86 -7.45 3.18
CA LYS A 55 -15.89 -8.81 2.64
C LYS A 55 -15.92 -8.83 1.11
N THR A 56 -16.72 -7.96 0.50
CA THR A 56 -16.81 -7.81 -0.95
C THR A 56 -15.46 -7.41 -1.55
N VAL A 57 -14.78 -6.43 -0.95
CA VAL A 57 -13.42 -6.06 -1.39
C VAL A 57 -12.41 -7.19 -1.20
N LYS A 58 -12.44 -7.91 -0.07
CA LYS A 58 -11.54 -9.06 0.13
C LYS A 58 -11.74 -10.13 -0.95
N ASN A 59 -12.99 -10.44 -1.29
CA ASN A 59 -13.31 -11.39 -2.36
C ASN A 59 -12.85 -10.87 -3.75
N LEU A 60 -13.00 -9.57 -4.01
CA LEU A 60 -12.46 -8.93 -5.21
C LEU A 60 -10.94 -9.11 -5.29
N LEU A 61 -10.22 -8.85 -4.20
CA LEU A 61 -8.76 -8.98 -4.13
C LEU A 61 -8.30 -10.42 -4.34
N VAL A 62 -8.99 -11.41 -3.76
CA VAL A 62 -8.74 -12.85 -4.02
C VAL A 62 -8.82 -13.17 -5.51
N LYS A 63 -9.81 -12.59 -6.20
CA LYS A 63 -10.04 -12.81 -7.64
C LYS A 63 -9.02 -12.08 -8.52
N GLU A 64 -8.71 -10.82 -8.21
CA GLU A 64 -8.03 -9.93 -9.16
C GLU A 64 -6.53 -9.73 -8.89
N LEU A 65 -6.07 -9.84 -7.63
CA LEU A 65 -4.64 -9.71 -7.31
C LEU A 65 -3.73 -10.67 -8.07
N PRO A 66 -4.13 -11.93 -8.38
CA PRO A 66 -3.29 -12.83 -9.18
C PRO A 66 -2.82 -12.23 -10.51
N SER A 67 -3.59 -11.33 -11.12
CA SER A 67 -3.23 -10.66 -12.38
C SER A 67 -2.01 -9.74 -12.25
N LEU A 68 -1.77 -9.17 -11.06
CA LEU A 68 -0.62 -8.30 -10.79
C LEU A 68 0.70 -9.08 -10.78
N PHE A 69 0.68 -10.34 -10.34
CA PHE A 69 1.88 -11.21 -10.38
C PHE A 69 2.22 -11.68 -11.80
N GLN A 70 1.30 -11.48 -12.75
CA GLN A 70 1.48 -11.79 -14.17
C GLN A 70 1.84 -10.54 -14.98
N ALA A 71 2.14 -9.41 -14.33
CA ALA A 71 2.53 -8.20 -15.03
C ALA A 71 3.90 -8.37 -15.70
N ASP A 72 3.99 -8.02 -16.99
CA ASP A 72 5.24 -8.16 -17.76
C ASP A 72 6.12 -6.90 -17.72
N SER A 73 5.50 -5.76 -17.43
CA SER A 73 6.11 -4.43 -17.45
C SER A 73 5.53 -3.55 -16.34
N GLN A 74 6.18 -2.42 -16.09
CA GLN A 74 5.68 -1.46 -15.11
C GLN A 74 4.35 -0.83 -15.56
N ASP A 75 4.18 -0.56 -16.86
CA ASP A 75 2.96 0.06 -17.37
C ASP A 75 1.76 -0.91 -17.26
N ASP A 76 1.96 -2.19 -17.58
CA ASP A 76 0.94 -3.23 -17.38
C ASP A 76 0.58 -3.39 -15.89
N PHE A 77 1.56 -3.34 -14.98
CA PHE A 77 1.29 -3.32 -13.54
C PHE A 77 0.49 -2.08 -13.12
N ASP A 78 0.90 -0.88 -13.56
CA ASP A 78 0.27 0.39 -13.22
C ASP A 78 -1.21 0.41 -13.70
N GLU A 79 -1.49 -0.15 -14.89
CA GLU A 79 -2.84 -0.27 -15.46
C GLU A 79 -3.73 -1.27 -14.70
N LYS A 80 -3.23 -2.50 -14.46
CA LYS A 80 -3.96 -3.51 -13.70
C LYS A 80 -4.23 -3.06 -12.26
N HIS A 81 -3.24 -2.44 -11.62
CA HIS A 81 -3.37 -1.88 -10.27
C HIS A 81 -4.46 -0.80 -10.23
N HIS A 82 -4.45 0.10 -11.21
CA HIS A 82 -5.46 1.15 -11.33
C HIS A 82 -6.87 0.58 -11.54
N ALA A 83 -7.02 -0.46 -12.36
CA ALA A 83 -8.30 -1.13 -12.57
C ALA A 83 -8.86 -1.72 -11.25
N ILE A 84 -8.03 -2.46 -10.51
CA ILE A 84 -8.42 -3.02 -9.20
C ILE A 84 -8.83 -1.89 -8.23
N CYS A 85 -8.05 -0.81 -8.17
CA CYS A 85 -8.38 0.31 -7.29
C CYS A 85 -9.72 0.96 -7.65
N LYS A 86 -10.03 1.12 -8.95
CA LYS A 86 -11.34 1.63 -9.39
C LYS A 86 -12.48 0.68 -9.03
N HIS A 87 -12.29 -0.63 -9.13
CA HIS A 87 -13.29 -1.60 -8.67
C HIS A 87 -13.56 -1.47 -7.17
N ILE A 88 -12.51 -1.29 -6.36
CA ILE A 88 -12.66 -1.05 -4.91
C ILE A 88 -13.45 0.24 -4.66
N VAL A 89 -13.10 1.35 -5.33
CA VAL A 89 -13.84 2.62 -5.21
C VAL A 89 -15.32 2.41 -5.53
N HIS A 90 -15.63 1.71 -6.63
CA HIS A 90 -17.00 1.46 -7.07
C HIS A 90 -17.83 0.64 -6.06
N ILE A 91 -17.22 -0.30 -5.34
CA ILE A 91 -17.92 -1.07 -4.28
C ILE A 91 -18.51 -0.13 -3.21
N TYR A 92 -17.87 1.01 -2.96
CA TYR A 92 -18.33 1.99 -1.97
C TYR A 92 -19.29 3.04 -2.54
N ASP A 93 -19.61 3.06 -3.83
CA ASP A 93 -20.45 4.12 -4.43
C ASP A 93 -21.82 4.23 -3.77
N SER A 94 -22.40 3.10 -3.35
CA SER A 94 -23.70 3.04 -2.66
C SER A 94 -23.75 3.78 -1.31
N ILE A 95 -22.60 4.14 -0.73
CA ILE A 95 -22.48 4.76 0.60
C ILE A 95 -21.63 6.03 0.57
N GLY A 96 -21.57 6.70 -0.59
CA GLY A 96 -20.83 7.95 -0.78
C GLY A 96 -19.41 7.80 -1.32
N SER A 97 -19.09 6.63 -1.89
CA SER A 97 -17.80 6.27 -2.48
C SER A 97 -16.62 6.33 -1.50
N GLN A 98 -15.42 5.95 -1.96
CA GLN A 98 -14.16 6.14 -1.23
C GLN A 98 -13.13 6.77 -2.15
N ALA A 99 -12.20 7.51 -1.57
CA ALA A 99 -11.09 8.05 -2.33
C ALA A 99 -10.12 6.94 -2.78
N TYR A 100 -9.43 7.18 -3.90
CA TYR A 100 -8.44 6.27 -4.45
C TYR A 100 -7.34 5.91 -3.44
N GLY A 101 -7.00 6.87 -2.57
CA GLY A 101 -6.10 6.70 -1.43
C GLY A 101 -6.40 5.52 -0.51
N ILE A 102 -7.68 5.22 -0.26
CA ILE A 102 -8.10 4.04 0.52
C ILE A 102 -7.91 2.76 -0.30
N ALA A 103 -8.34 2.78 -1.57
CA ALA A 103 -8.24 1.63 -2.46
C ALA A 103 -6.79 1.18 -2.69
N GLN A 104 -5.90 2.10 -3.04
CA GLN A 104 -4.47 1.79 -3.23
C GLN A 104 -3.84 1.24 -1.96
N ARG A 105 -4.23 1.74 -0.78
CA ARG A 105 -3.64 1.30 0.48
C ARG A 105 -3.98 -0.16 0.74
N TRP A 106 -5.22 -0.56 0.48
CA TRP A 106 -5.64 -1.95 0.61
C TRP A 106 -4.83 -2.87 -0.30
N VAL A 107 -4.73 -2.53 -1.58
CA VAL A 107 -3.97 -3.30 -2.58
C VAL A 107 -2.50 -3.40 -2.18
N ASN A 108 -1.85 -2.26 -1.92
CA ASN A 108 -0.41 -2.20 -1.67
C ASN A 108 -0.01 -2.84 -0.34
N GLN A 109 -0.79 -2.67 0.73
CA GLN A 109 -0.52 -3.37 1.98
C GLN A 109 -0.78 -4.86 1.87
N THR A 110 -1.76 -5.29 1.07
CA THR A 110 -1.99 -6.72 0.82
C THR A 110 -0.79 -7.33 0.09
N LEU A 111 -0.27 -6.67 -0.95
CA LEU A 111 0.95 -7.09 -1.66
C LEU A 111 2.18 -7.14 -0.73
N LEU A 112 2.34 -6.16 0.16
CA LEU A 112 3.38 -6.16 1.18
C LEU A 112 3.26 -7.39 2.10
N HIS A 113 2.06 -7.66 2.61
CA HIS A 113 1.81 -8.81 3.48
C HIS A 113 2.06 -10.14 2.76
N LEU A 114 1.65 -10.27 1.51
CA LEU A 114 1.92 -11.46 0.69
C LEU A 114 3.42 -11.65 0.46
N ALA A 115 4.19 -10.59 0.22
CA ALA A 115 5.64 -10.69 0.11
C ALA A 115 6.29 -11.15 1.42
N VAL A 116 5.83 -10.65 2.56
CA VAL A 116 6.31 -11.11 3.89
C VAL A 116 5.95 -12.57 4.15
N ILE A 117 4.73 -12.99 3.80
CA ILE A 117 4.29 -14.39 3.93
C ILE A 117 5.14 -15.31 3.05
N GLU A 118 5.34 -14.95 1.79
CA GLU A 118 6.12 -15.74 0.82
C GLU A 118 7.57 -15.91 1.25
N GLU A 119 8.22 -14.84 1.73
CA GLU A 119 9.61 -14.88 2.23
C GLU A 119 9.79 -15.83 3.44
N ASN A 120 8.72 -16.08 4.21
CA ASN A 120 8.80 -16.91 5.43
C ASN A 120 8.27 -18.34 5.25
N PHE A 121 7.31 -18.57 4.35
CA PHE A 121 6.73 -19.89 4.12
C PHE A 121 7.11 -20.52 2.78
N HIS A 122 7.64 -19.75 1.82
CA HIS A 122 7.99 -20.20 0.47
C HIS A 122 6.85 -21.01 -0.16
N MET A 123 5.65 -20.42 -0.20
CA MET A 123 4.45 -21.11 -0.68
C MET A 123 4.51 -21.39 -2.18
N ASN A 124 5.27 -20.58 -2.94
CA ASN A 124 5.44 -20.69 -4.39
C ASN A 124 4.12 -20.66 -5.18
N TYR A 125 3.07 -20.03 -4.63
CA TYR A 125 1.78 -19.88 -5.32
C TYR A 125 1.82 -18.83 -6.42
N TRP A 126 2.68 -17.82 -6.26
CA TRP A 126 2.85 -16.73 -7.22
C TRP A 126 4.33 -16.40 -7.35
N ASN A 127 4.70 -15.85 -8.51
CA ASN A 127 6.06 -15.39 -8.78
C ASN A 127 6.34 -14.02 -8.14
N ILE A 128 6.19 -13.92 -6.81
CA ILE A 128 6.40 -12.68 -6.06
C ILE A 128 7.85 -12.23 -6.18
N GLU A 129 8.80 -13.17 -6.20
CA GLU A 129 10.23 -12.87 -6.25
C GLU A 129 10.61 -12.00 -7.46
N GLU A 130 10.06 -12.32 -8.63
CA GLU A 130 10.31 -11.57 -9.87
C GLU A 130 9.37 -10.38 -10.04
N SER A 131 8.09 -10.51 -9.65
CA SER A 131 7.07 -9.47 -9.90
C SER A 131 7.16 -8.28 -8.92
N ARG A 132 7.72 -8.48 -7.72
CA ARG A 132 7.80 -7.42 -6.70
C ARG A 132 8.56 -6.16 -7.13
N LYS A 133 9.42 -6.26 -8.15
CA LYS A 133 10.09 -5.10 -8.76
C LYS A 133 9.11 -4.06 -9.33
N TYR A 134 7.88 -4.46 -9.63
CA TYR A 134 6.81 -3.59 -10.12
C TYR A 134 5.90 -3.04 -9.01
N PHE A 135 5.97 -3.60 -7.79
CA PHE A 135 5.02 -3.26 -6.74
C PHE A 135 5.17 -1.80 -6.31
N HIS A 136 4.01 -1.18 -6.13
CA HIS A 136 3.89 0.14 -5.55
C HIS A 136 4.13 0.11 -4.04
N VAL A 137 4.67 1.20 -3.51
CA VAL A 137 4.76 1.37 -2.05
C VAL A 137 3.36 1.71 -1.50
N PRO A 138 2.98 1.21 -0.31
CA PRO A 138 1.73 1.66 0.30
C PRO A 138 1.83 3.14 0.65
N ALA A 139 1.06 3.99 -0.03
CA ALA A 139 1.06 5.41 0.27
C ALA A 139 0.30 5.64 1.58
N GLU A 140 1.04 5.96 2.63
CA GLU A 140 0.51 6.40 3.92
C GLU A 140 1.52 7.34 4.59
N GLN A 141 1.20 7.79 5.80
CA GLN A 141 1.92 8.84 6.50
C GLN A 141 3.43 8.59 6.68
N TYR A 142 3.87 7.38 7.07
CA TYR A 142 5.27 7.11 7.41
C TYR A 142 6.16 7.08 6.16
N VAL A 143 5.69 6.38 5.13
CA VAL A 143 6.30 6.31 3.80
C VAL A 143 6.37 7.70 3.18
N LEU A 144 5.27 8.47 3.25
CA LEU A 144 5.21 9.83 2.74
C LEU A 144 6.16 10.80 3.48
N GLU A 145 6.17 10.74 4.82
CA GLU A 145 7.05 11.56 5.65
C GLU A 145 8.53 11.27 5.36
N THR A 146 8.86 10.00 5.14
CA THR A 146 10.23 9.57 4.83
C THR A 146 10.65 9.97 3.41
N ALA A 147 9.79 9.74 2.42
CA ALA A 147 10.05 10.13 1.04
C ALA A 147 10.23 11.65 0.90
N SER A 148 9.33 12.42 1.52
CA SER A 148 9.15 13.84 1.20
C SER A 148 9.60 14.79 2.31
N SER A 149 10.52 14.37 3.19
CA SER A 149 11.11 15.26 4.19
C SER A 149 12.00 16.34 3.56
N ARG A 150 11.76 17.63 3.88
CA ARG A 150 12.62 18.75 3.44
C ARG A 150 14.02 18.71 4.04
N ARG A 151 14.15 18.32 5.31
CA ARG A 151 15.45 18.31 6.00
C ARG A 151 16.25 17.11 5.52
N LYS A 152 17.40 17.39 4.89
CA LYS A 152 18.41 16.38 4.54
C LYS A 152 18.85 15.64 5.80
N ASN A 153 19.04 14.33 5.68
CA ASN A 153 19.44 13.44 6.78
C ASN A 153 18.47 13.44 7.98
N LYS A 154 17.23 13.95 7.82
CA LYS A 154 16.20 13.75 8.85
C LYS A 154 15.99 12.26 9.04
N PHE A 155 15.85 11.51 7.95
CA PHE A 155 15.73 10.05 7.93
C PHE A 155 16.94 9.45 7.23
N ARG A 156 17.46 8.34 7.75
CA ARG A 156 18.50 7.53 7.11
C ARG A 156 18.01 7.02 5.75
N HIS A 157 16.75 6.63 5.67
CA HIS A 157 16.11 6.14 4.46
C HIS A 157 15.31 7.23 3.70
N GLY A 158 15.56 8.51 4.02
CA GLY A 158 14.85 9.63 3.41
C GLY A 158 15.22 9.83 1.94
N LEU A 159 14.22 10.05 1.08
CA LEU A 159 14.44 10.28 -0.36
C LEU A 159 14.58 11.77 -0.72
N ASN A 160 14.15 12.66 0.19
CA ASN A 160 14.16 14.11 0.01
C ASN A 160 13.49 14.56 -1.30
N LEU A 161 12.27 14.07 -1.56
CA LEU A 161 11.47 14.39 -2.74
C LEU A 161 10.42 15.47 -2.45
N MET A 162 10.17 16.35 -3.41
CA MET A 162 8.94 17.15 -3.42
C MET A 162 7.82 16.33 -4.05
N ALA A 163 7.35 15.31 -3.33
CA ALA A 163 6.37 14.34 -3.83
C ALA A 163 5.17 14.16 -2.88
N ALA A 164 5.00 15.05 -1.90
CA ALA A 164 3.83 15.05 -1.03
C ALA A 164 2.76 16.00 -1.57
N PRO A 165 1.55 15.53 -1.93
CA PRO A 165 0.46 16.41 -2.34
C PRO A 165 0.11 17.37 -1.21
N LEU A 166 0.17 18.67 -1.48
CA LEU A 166 -0.30 19.70 -0.55
C LEU A 166 -1.82 19.72 -0.52
N LYS A 167 -2.42 20.13 0.58
CA LYS A 167 -3.88 20.27 0.67
C LYS A 167 -4.39 21.20 -0.42
N HIS A 168 -5.45 20.76 -1.08
CA HIS A 168 -6.16 21.50 -2.12
C HIS A 168 -7.65 21.24 -1.99
N GLU A 169 -8.46 22.14 -2.53
CA GLU A 169 -9.92 21.99 -2.56
C GLU A 169 -10.39 21.18 -3.78
N LYS A 170 -9.62 21.22 -4.87
CA LYS A 170 -9.94 20.57 -6.14
C LYS A 170 -8.71 19.90 -6.70
N GLU A 171 -8.89 18.68 -7.19
CA GLU A 171 -7.84 17.86 -7.81
C GLU A 171 -7.08 18.64 -8.89
N GLU A 172 -7.75 19.38 -9.77
CA GLU A 172 -7.12 20.16 -10.85
C GLU A 172 -6.05 21.17 -10.39
N ASN A 173 -6.04 21.54 -9.11
CA ASN A 173 -5.10 22.49 -8.51
C ASN A 173 -4.04 21.82 -7.60
N TYR A 174 -3.99 20.49 -7.54
CA TYR A 174 -3.06 19.80 -6.67
C TYR A 174 -1.61 20.18 -7.04
N LYS A 175 -0.76 20.25 -6.01
CA LYS A 175 0.69 20.47 -6.18
C LYS A 175 1.46 19.54 -5.27
N MET A 176 2.52 18.97 -5.80
CA MET A 176 3.50 18.26 -5.00
C MET A 176 4.42 19.23 -4.26
N GLY A 177 4.72 18.91 -3.01
CA GLY A 177 5.59 19.67 -2.15
C GLY A 177 6.32 18.78 -1.16
N TRP A 178 6.88 19.40 -0.13
CA TRP A 178 7.47 18.70 1.00
C TRP A 178 6.38 18.23 1.97
N TYR A 179 6.65 17.16 2.69
CA TYR A 179 5.78 16.70 3.76
C TYR A 179 5.83 17.69 4.94
N PHE A 180 4.68 18.25 5.27
CA PHE A 180 4.46 19.10 6.44
C PHE A 180 3.15 18.67 7.12
N PRO A 181 3.21 18.25 8.40
CA PRO A 181 2.01 17.91 9.14
C PRO A 181 0.98 19.04 9.12
N GLY A 182 -0.25 18.75 8.70
CA GLY A 182 -1.34 19.72 8.62
C GLY A 182 -1.44 20.47 7.29
N GLU A 183 -0.38 20.53 6.48
CA GLU A 183 -0.37 21.15 5.14
C GLU A 183 -0.40 20.11 4.02
N THR A 184 0.11 18.90 4.27
CA THR A 184 0.04 17.78 3.31
C THR A 184 -1.36 17.14 3.31
N GLN A 185 -1.86 16.82 2.12
CA GLN A 185 -3.09 16.05 1.92
C GLN A 185 -2.91 14.64 2.49
N PRO A 186 -3.76 14.18 3.41
CA PRO A 186 -3.70 12.80 3.91
C PRO A 186 -3.85 11.80 2.76
N ALA A 187 -3.02 10.75 2.78
CA ALA A 187 -2.96 9.75 1.72
C ALA A 187 -4.31 9.07 1.46
N GLU A 188 -5.17 9.00 2.49
CA GLU A 188 -6.51 8.43 2.38
C GLU A 188 -7.46 9.22 1.49
N TYR A 189 -7.15 10.49 1.20
CA TYR A 189 -7.96 11.36 0.34
C TYR A 189 -7.35 11.57 -1.05
N TRP A 190 -6.26 10.89 -1.38
CA TRP A 190 -5.62 11.07 -2.67
C TRP A 190 -6.47 10.55 -3.81
N SER A 191 -6.38 11.27 -4.91
CA SER A 191 -6.80 10.87 -6.24
C SER A 191 -5.75 9.99 -6.93
N TYR A 192 -6.09 9.46 -8.10
CA TYR A 192 -5.13 8.68 -8.90
C TYR A 192 -3.94 9.53 -9.39
N PRO A 193 -4.10 10.76 -9.93
CA PRO A 193 -2.97 11.59 -10.36
C PRO A 193 -1.94 11.84 -9.26
N GLU A 194 -2.39 12.23 -8.07
CA GLU A 194 -1.52 12.43 -6.91
C GLU A 194 -0.78 11.14 -6.55
N TYR A 195 -1.50 10.02 -6.50
CA TYR A 195 -0.94 8.73 -6.17
C TYR A 195 0.13 8.29 -7.17
N ILE A 196 -0.15 8.33 -8.47
CA ILE A 196 0.76 7.79 -9.48
C ILE A 196 2.00 8.68 -9.64
N GLU A 197 1.86 10.00 -9.48
CA GLU A 197 3.00 10.92 -9.46
C GLU A 197 3.94 10.63 -8.28
N PHE A 198 3.39 10.36 -7.09
CA PHE A 198 4.17 9.91 -5.94
C PHE A 198 4.92 8.59 -6.22
N GLN A 199 4.24 7.57 -6.74
CA GLN A 199 4.85 6.27 -7.08
C GLN A 199 5.99 6.44 -8.10
N LYS A 200 5.76 7.22 -9.16
CA LYS A 200 6.78 7.51 -10.19
C LYS A 200 7.99 8.23 -9.61
N ALA A 201 7.79 9.21 -8.72
CA ALA A 201 8.88 9.94 -8.07
C ALA A 201 9.73 9.02 -7.18
N VAL A 202 9.10 8.18 -6.35
CA VAL A 202 9.80 7.20 -5.50
C VAL A 202 10.58 6.21 -6.37
N ARG A 203 9.93 5.60 -7.35
CA ARG A 203 10.52 4.61 -8.26
C ARG A 203 11.73 5.18 -9.02
N THR A 204 11.60 6.40 -9.56
CA THR A 204 12.70 7.07 -10.27
C THR A 204 13.87 7.34 -9.33
N LYS A 205 13.59 7.87 -8.13
CA LYS A 205 14.64 8.18 -7.16
C LYS A 205 15.43 6.94 -6.71
N LEU A 206 14.74 5.83 -6.50
CA LEU A 206 15.37 4.57 -6.09
C LEU A 206 16.21 3.95 -7.22
N LYS A 207 15.81 4.12 -8.49
CA LYS A 207 16.63 3.71 -9.65
C LYS A 207 17.95 4.47 -9.74
N ASP A 208 17.99 5.72 -9.29
CA ASP A 208 19.20 6.56 -9.28
C ASP A 208 20.14 6.26 -8.08
N MET A 209 19.69 5.46 -7.10
CA MET A 209 20.50 5.07 -5.96
C MET A 209 21.42 3.88 -6.30
N ASN A 210 22.42 3.62 -5.45
CA ASN A 210 23.27 2.44 -5.63
C ASN A 210 22.39 1.18 -5.67
N PRO A 211 22.50 0.32 -6.71
CA PRO A 211 21.67 -0.87 -6.89
C PRO A 211 21.63 -1.83 -5.69
N HIS A 212 22.61 -1.75 -4.79
CA HIS A 212 22.71 -2.60 -3.59
C HIS A 212 22.07 -1.98 -2.34
N THR A 213 21.45 -0.80 -2.45
CA THR A 213 20.85 -0.12 -1.27
C THR A 213 19.51 -0.75 -0.89
N TYR A 214 18.67 -1.00 -1.87
CA TYR A 214 17.36 -1.63 -1.72
C TYR A 214 17.11 -2.55 -2.89
N ARG A 215 16.44 -3.67 -2.63
CA ARG A 215 16.05 -4.61 -3.69
C ARG A 215 15.05 -4.00 -4.67
N ASP A 216 14.08 -3.25 -4.15
CA ASP A 216 12.98 -2.62 -4.89
C ASP A 216 12.28 -1.55 -4.04
N CYS A 217 11.21 -0.96 -4.60
CA CYS A 217 10.42 0.05 -3.92
C CYS A 217 9.79 -0.49 -2.62
N LEU A 218 9.33 -1.75 -2.63
CA LEU A 218 8.69 -2.37 -1.48
C LEU A 218 9.70 -2.56 -0.33
N ASP A 219 10.92 -2.98 -0.64
CA ASP A 219 12.02 -3.11 0.32
C ASP A 219 12.35 -1.76 0.99
N TRP A 220 12.52 -0.70 0.19
CA TRP A 220 12.70 0.65 0.73
C TRP A 220 11.55 1.07 1.66
N ALA A 221 10.29 0.77 1.29
CA ALA A 221 9.13 1.12 2.10
C ALA A 221 9.19 0.46 3.49
N VAL A 222 9.61 -0.81 3.60
CA VAL A 222 9.79 -1.49 4.89
C VAL A 222 10.81 -0.76 5.77
N TYR A 223 11.96 -0.37 5.21
CA TYR A 223 12.96 0.42 5.95
C TYR A 223 12.41 1.78 6.41
N ALA A 224 11.69 2.48 5.53
CA ALA A 224 11.05 3.76 5.85
C ALA A 224 10.04 3.61 7.01
N TYR A 225 9.17 2.60 6.95
CA TYR A 225 8.21 2.30 8.02
C TYR A 225 8.90 2.06 9.37
N LEU A 226 9.88 1.16 9.40
CA LEU A 226 10.57 0.80 10.64
C LEU A 226 11.33 1.98 11.24
N GLU A 227 11.93 2.83 10.40
CA GLU A 227 12.63 4.02 10.88
C GLU A 227 11.68 5.00 11.58
N VAL A 228 10.54 5.33 10.96
CA VAL A 228 9.55 6.23 11.57
C VAL A 228 8.93 5.61 12.81
N ALA A 229 8.59 4.32 12.78
CA ALA A 229 8.04 3.61 13.94
C ALA A 229 8.98 3.66 15.16
N ARG A 230 10.28 3.40 14.96
CA ARG A 230 11.28 3.49 16.03
C ARG A 230 11.36 4.88 16.65
N ARG A 231 11.26 5.94 15.83
CA ARG A 231 11.36 7.33 16.31
C ARG A 231 10.13 7.79 17.09
N ARG A 232 8.94 7.24 16.78
CA ARG A 232 7.69 7.61 17.45
C ARG A 232 7.42 6.80 18.72
N ASN A 233 8.12 5.68 18.90
CA ASN A 233 8.07 4.85 20.10
C ASN A 233 9.19 5.20 21.12
N VAL A 234 9.91 6.31 20.89
CA VAL A 234 10.90 6.89 21.81
C VAL A 234 10.34 8.18 22.38
#